data_AF-A0A6G0TY50-F1
#
_entry.id   AF-A0A6G0TY50-F1
#
_cell.length_a   1.000
_cell.length_b   1.000
_cell.length_c   1.000
_cell.angle_alpha   90.00
_cell.angle_beta   90.00
_cell.angle_gamma   90.00
#
_symmetry.space_group_name_H-M   'P 1'
#
loop_
_entity.id
_entity.type
_entity.pdbx_description
1 polymer ?
#
loop_
_entity_poly.entity_id
_entity_poly.type
_entity_poly.pdbx_seq_one_letter_code
_entity_poly.pdbx_strand_id
1 'polypeptide(L)'
;MNTVIFDKIKFIIVNSKFTVIDKKYLLLISETLSNSLDNDRPIKLKGKPIALTSINKLKILQHREIKQVVRSVGKTFKNKSDLLGELEDCLKFKGEMTLSTIYLNQYLHSDNKTPIVVFWNDTTDKEIFKRLKLNIKKMWSIKCYSDNNDNYFNIKLFDITGVTNKLLYSSKIGYHYKNGRMLNLIETHGLICEKNHNIIYNYDPNIADNIIIKCIFNYIIRDMGPIKLHKLCNISSN
;
A
#
# COMPACT_ATOMS: atom_id res chain seq x y z
N MET A 1 14.03 18.94 -16.68
CA MET A 1 13.63 17.69 -17.39
C MET A 1 12.78 16.73 -16.56
N ASN A 2 12.82 16.75 -15.22
CA ASN A 2 11.93 15.94 -14.37
C ASN A 2 10.45 16.38 -14.39
N THR A 3 10.17 17.64 -14.71
CA THR A 3 8.84 18.25 -14.61
C THR A 3 7.80 17.63 -15.55
N VAL A 4 8.16 17.33 -16.80
CA VAL A 4 7.20 16.91 -17.85
C VAL A 4 6.55 15.55 -17.58
N ILE A 5 7.24 14.63 -16.89
CA ILE A 5 6.70 13.30 -16.54
C ILE A 5 5.62 13.44 -15.46
N PHE A 6 5.92 14.29 -14.47
CA PHE A 6 5.07 14.53 -13.31
C PHE A 6 3.85 15.40 -13.61
N ASP A 7 3.82 16.05 -14.78
CA ASP A 7 2.65 16.79 -15.26
C ASP A 7 1.50 15.87 -15.68
N LYS A 8 1.80 14.64 -16.14
CA LYS A 8 0.77 13.68 -16.64
C LYS A 8 0.51 12.49 -15.73
N ILE A 9 1.41 12.22 -14.78
CA ILE A 9 1.37 11.02 -13.95
C ILE A 9 1.48 11.41 -12.48
N LYS A 10 0.73 10.69 -11.65
CA LYS A 10 0.89 10.73 -10.19
C LYS A 10 1.11 9.32 -9.67
N PHE A 11 2.00 9.20 -8.69
CA PHE A 11 2.24 7.94 -7.98
C PHE A 11 1.51 7.96 -6.65
N ILE A 12 0.64 7.00 -6.44
CA ILE A 12 -0.16 6.89 -5.21
C ILE A 12 0.36 5.71 -4.42
N ILE A 13 1.00 5.99 -3.28
CA ILE A 13 1.48 4.99 -2.33
C ILE A 13 0.31 4.57 -1.45
N VAL A 14 0.05 3.27 -1.39
CA VAL A 14 -1.07 2.69 -0.64
C VAL A 14 -0.55 1.79 0.46
N ASN A 15 -1.21 1.85 1.62
CA ASN A 15 -1.06 0.86 2.68
C ASN A 15 -2.44 0.51 3.27
N SER A 16 -2.93 -0.70 2.98
CA SER A 16 -4.22 -1.18 3.47
C SER A 16 -4.09 -1.80 4.86
N LYS A 17 -5.03 -1.53 5.75
CA LYS A 17 -5.25 -2.36 6.95
C LYS A 17 -6.46 -3.22 6.72
N PHE A 18 -6.26 -4.53 6.79
CA PHE A 18 -7.31 -5.51 6.51
C PHE A 18 -7.17 -6.75 7.39
N THR A 19 -8.21 -7.57 7.40
CA THR A 19 -8.19 -8.90 8.01
C THR A 19 -8.98 -9.89 7.17
N VAL A 20 -8.68 -11.18 7.32
CA VAL A 20 -9.40 -12.26 6.66
C VAL A 20 -10.36 -12.91 7.64
N ILE A 21 -11.64 -13.02 7.26
CA ILE A 21 -12.70 -13.61 8.08
C ILE A 21 -13.21 -14.88 7.41
N ASP A 22 -13.29 -15.95 8.20
CA ASP A 22 -13.83 -17.26 7.81
C ASP A 22 -13.25 -17.80 6.50
N LYS A 23 -12.00 -17.41 6.17
CA LYS A 23 -11.30 -17.70 4.91
C LYS A 23 -12.07 -17.26 3.64
N LYS A 24 -13.16 -16.51 3.78
CA LYS A 24 -14.10 -16.16 2.69
C LYS A 24 -14.15 -14.67 2.40
N TYR A 25 -13.94 -13.84 3.42
CA TYR A 25 -14.05 -12.39 3.30
C TYR A 25 -12.71 -11.75 3.61
N LEU A 26 -12.29 -10.82 2.75
CA LEU A 26 -11.26 -9.86 3.09
C LEU A 26 -11.98 -8.60 3.58
N LEU A 27 -11.82 -8.26 4.85
CA LEU A 27 -12.39 -7.07 5.44
C LEU A 27 -11.36 -5.94 5.39
N LEU A 28 -11.63 -4.94 4.57
CA LEU A 28 -10.87 -3.71 4.53
C LEU A 28 -11.34 -2.80 5.67
N ILE A 29 -10.42 -2.36 6.52
CA ILE A 29 -10.69 -1.60 7.75
C ILE A 29 -10.30 -0.13 7.56
N SER A 30 -9.12 0.12 7.01
CA SER A 30 -8.66 1.46 6.67
C SER A 30 -7.66 1.42 5.51
N GLU A 31 -7.50 2.55 4.85
CA GLU A 31 -6.53 2.75 3.76
C GLU A 31 -5.71 3.98 4.08
N THR A 32 -4.39 3.92 3.91
CA THR A 32 -3.55 5.12 3.96
C THR A 32 -2.98 5.39 2.58
N LEU A 33 -3.20 6.60 2.08
CA LEU A 33 -2.78 7.06 0.77
C LEU A 33 -1.79 8.21 0.89
N SER A 34 -0.75 8.23 0.07
CA SER A 34 0.04 9.43 -0.15
C SER A 34 0.43 9.56 -1.62
N ASN A 35 0.55 10.80 -2.08
CA ASN A 35 1.15 11.08 -3.38
C ASN A 35 2.67 11.15 -3.19
N SER A 36 3.44 10.40 -3.99
CA SER A 36 4.89 10.33 -3.82
C SER A 36 5.61 11.65 -4.14
N LEU A 37 4.96 12.52 -4.94
CA LEU A 37 5.52 13.77 -5.45
C LEU A 37 5.00 15.02 -4.74
N ASP A 38 3.99 14.83 -3.89
CA ASP A 38 3.46 15.90 -3.06
C ASP A 38 4.21 15.94 -1.72
N ASN A 39 4.44 17.12 -1.16
CA ASN A 39 4.95 17.23 0.21
C ASN A 39 3.86 16.93 1.26
N ASP A 40 2.63 16.72 0.82
CA ASP A 40 1.51 16.42 1.70
C ASP A 40 1.70 15.17 2.56
N ARG A 41 1.17 15.29 3.78
CA ARG A 41 1.10 14.21 4.76
C ARG A 41 0.17 13.11 4.22
N PRO A 42 0.47 11.82 4.46
CA PRO A 42 -0.44 10.75 4.09
C PRO A 42 -1.83 10.96 4.69
N ILE A 43 -2.84 10.59 3.92
CA ILE A 43 -4.25 10.68 4.29
C ILE A 43 -4.73 9.28 4.66
N LYS A 44 -5.28 9.13 5.86
CA LYS A 44 -5.94 7.89 6.27
C LYS A 44 -7.44 7.97 6.00
N LEU A 45 -7.93 7.05 5.17
CA LEU A 45 -9.35 6.88 4.89
C LEU A 45 -10.00 6.08 6.01
N LYS A 46 -11.11 6.59 6.52
CA LYS A 46 -11.86 6.03 7.64
C LYS A 46 -13.32 5.87 7.27
N GLY A 47 -13.98 4.90 7.88
CA GLY A 47 -15.38 4.62 7.62
C GLY A 47 -15.80 3.26 8.17
N LYS A 48 -16.96 2.79 7.71
CA LYS A 48 -17.39 1.42 7.99
C LYS A 48 -16.50 0.43 7.22
N PRO A 49 -16.13 -0.70 7.82
CA PRO A 49 -15.32 -1.70 7.13
C PRO A 49 -16.04 -2.26 5.89
N ILE A 50 -15.29 -2.48 4.82
CA ILE A 50 -15.81 -3.01 3.54
C ILE A 50 -15.45 -4.48 3.46
N ALA A 51 -16.45 -5.37 3.45
CA ALA A 51 -16.22 -6.79 3.21
C ALA A 51 -16.14 -7.07 1.71
N LEU A 52 -14.98 -7.57 1.29
CA LEU A 52 -14.66 -7.98 -0.06
C LEU A 52 -14.82 -9.50 -0.15
N THR A 53 -15.94 -9.94 -0.72
CA THR A 53 -16.22 -11.36 -0.94
C THR A 53 -15.32 -11.95 -2.03
N SER A 54 -15.14 -13.27 -2.03
CA SER A 54 -14.42 -13.99 -3.09
C SER A 54 -15.03 -13.85 -4.50
N ILE A 55 -16.30 -13.44 -4.58
CA ILE A 55 -17.03 -13.20 -5.85
C ILE A 55 -17.04 -11.72 -6.26
N ASN A 56 -16.10 -10.92 -5.76
CA ASN A 56 -15.98 -9.47 -6.04
C ASN A 56 -17.27 -8.68 -5.73
N LYS A 57 -18.14 -9.17 -4.84
CA LYS A 57 -19.25 -8.39 -4.28
C LYS A 57 -18.73 -7.61 -3.08
N LEU A 58 -19.02 -6.32 -3.09
CA LEU A 58 -18.80 -5.42 -1.96
C LEU A 58 -20.00 -5.55 -1.03
N LYS A 59 -19.73 -5.79 0.24
CA LYS A 59 -20.76 -5.83 1.28
C LYS A 59 -20.33 -4.94 2.43
N ILE A 60 -21.15 -3.95 2.76
CA ILE A 60 -21.02 -3.27 4.05
C ILE A 60 -21.57 -4.23 5.09
N LEU A 61 -20.73 -4.61 6.05
CA LEU A 61 -21.15 -5.53 7.09
C LEU A 61 -22.18 -4.87 8.01
N GLN A 62 -23.19 -5.64 8.40
CA GLN A 62 -24.14 -5.21 9.42
C GLN A 62 -23.48 -5.22 10.80
N HIS A 63 -24.03 -4.46 11.75
CA HIS A 63 -23.47 -4.35 13.10
C HIS A 63 -23.29 -5.71 13.80
N ARG A 64 -24.22 -6.66 13.61
CA ARG A 64 -24.12 -8.02 14.15
C ARG A 64 -22.95 -8.79 13.56
N GLU A 65 -22.72 -8.66 12.25
CA GLU A 65 -21.62 -9.32 11.55
C GLU A 65 -20.29 -8.75 12.01
N ILE A 66 -20.16 -7.42 12.11
CA ILE A 66 -18.92 -6.80 12.60
C ILE A 66 -18.63 -7.22 14.05
N LYS A 67 -19.64 -7.33 14.92
CA LYS A 67 -19.45 -7.87 16.29
C LYS A 67 -18.90 -9.30 16.28
N GLN A 68 -19.34 -10.14 15.33
CA GLN A 68 -18.78 -11.48 15.16
C GLN A 68 -17.32 -11.41 14.71
N VAL A 69 -16.99 -10.51 13.77
CA VAL A 69 -15.60 -10.27 13.34
C VAL A 69 -14.72 -9.84 14.50
N VAL A 70 -15.13 -8.83 15.28
CA VAL A 70 -14.38 -8.36 16.45
C VAL A 70 -14.11 -9.50 17.43
N ARG A 71 -15.11 -10.35 17.69
CA ARG A 71 -14.96 -11.53 18.56
C ARG A 71 -13.99 -12.55 17.96
N SER A 72 -14.09 -12.85 16.67
CA SER A 72 -13.20 -13.80 16.00
C SER A 72 -11.75 -13.30 15.98
N VAL A 73 -11.55 -12.05 15.61
CA VAL A 73 -10.24 -11.38 15.65
C VAL A 73 -9.68 -11.36 17.07
N GLY A 74 -10.49 -11.01 18.09
CA GLY A 74 -10.05 -11.04 19.49
C GLY A 74 -9.71 -12.42 20.04
N LYS A 75 -10.30 -13.49 19.50
CA LYS A 75 -9.87 -14.85 19.84
C LYS A 75 -8.50 -15.18 19.23
N THR A 76 -8.23 -14.70 18.02
CA THR A 76 -6.96 -14.93 17.32
C THR A 76 -5.83 -14.08 17.90
N PHE A 77 -6.11 -12.83 18.25
CA PHE A 77 -5.15 -11.89 18.83
C PHE A 77 -5.43 -11.75 20.33
N LYS A 78 -4.73 -12.54 21.16
CA LYS A 78 -4.88 -12.55 22.64
C LYS A 78 -4.63 -11.19 23.31
N ASN A 79 -3.91 -10.29 22.63
CA ASN A 79 -3.71 -8.91 23.04
C ASN A 79 -4.55 -7.97 22.16
N LYS A 80 -4.93 -6.81 22.71
CA LYS A 80 -5.60 -5.72 22.01
C LYS A 80 -4.69 -5.20 20.89
N SER A 81 -4.64 -5.93 19.78
CA SER A 81 -3.86 -5.56 18.61
C SER A 81 -4.39 -4.24 18.07
N ASP A 82 -3.51 -3.43 17.48
CA ASP A 82 -3.88 -2.16 16.83
C ASP A 82 -5.06 -2.35 15.87
N LEU A 83 -5.12 -3.50 15.21
CA LEU A 83 -6.21 -3.93 14.32
C LEU A 83 -7.58 -4.00 15.02
N LEU A 84 -7.61 -4.51 16.25
CA LEU A 84 -8.84 -4.68 17.04
C LEU A 84 -9.35 -3.32 17.53
N GLY A 85 -8.44 -2.44 17.95
CA GLY A 85 -8.74 -1.05 18.26
C GLY A 85 -9.30 -0.29 17.05
N GLU A 86 -8.64 -0.38 15.89
CA GLU A 86 -9.13 0.24 14.65
C GLU A 86 -10.52 -0.27 14.26
N LEU A 87 -10.77 -1.57 14.40
CA LEU A 87 -12.06 -2.16 14.06
C LEU A 87 -13.18 -1.67 15.01
N GLU A 88 -12.89 -1.54 16.30
CA GLU A 88 -13.81 -0.94 17.29
C GLU A 88 -14.09 0.54 17.00
N ASP A 89 -13.08 1.29 16.55
CA ASP A 89 -13.24 2.70 16.17
C ASP A 89 -14.08 2.84 14.91
N CYS A 90 -13.90 1.96 13.92
CA CYS A 90 -14.72 1.93 12.70
C CYS A 90 -16.20 1.66 13.01
N LEU A 91 -16.50 0.88 14.06
CA LEU A 91 -17.87 0.64 14.53
C LEU A 91 -18.52 1.88 15.13
N LYS A 92 -17.72 2.77 15.74
CA LYS A 92 -18.18 3.99 16.41
C LYS A 92 -18.11 5.20 15.49
N PHE A 93 -17.54 5.06 14.29
CA PHE A 93 -17.31 6.17 13.37
C PHE A 93 -18.64 6.79 12.90
N LYS A 94 -18.79 8.10 13.15
CA LYS A 94 -19.95 8.91 12.76
C LYS A 94 -19.62 10.06 11.79
N GLY A 95 -18.35 10.18 11.39
CA GLY A 95 -17.89 11.22 10.47
C GLY A 95 -18.15 10.89 9.00
N GLU A 96 -17.62 11.73 8.12
CA GLU A 96 -17.65 11.50 6.68
C GLU A 96 -16.90 10.21 6.29
N MET A 97 -17.58 9.35 5.54
CA MET A 97 -17.04 8.04 5.14
C MET A 97 -16.13 8.19 3.92
N THR A 98 -14.84 8.41 4.18
CA THR A 98 -13.81 8.48 3.13
C THR A 98 -13.32 7.11 2.69
N LEU A 99 -13.50 6.07 3.51
CA LEU A 99 -13.30 4.68 3.09
C LEU A 99 -14.49 4.21 2.24
N SER A 100 -14.45 4.52 0.95
CA SER A 100 -15.43 4.06 -0.03
C SER A 100 -14.81 3.96 -1.43
N THR A 101 -15.38 3.12 -2.29
CA THR A 101 -14.95 3.03 -3.70
C THR A 101 -15.17 4.33 -4.47
N ILE A 102 -16.18 5.10 -4.11
CA ILE A 102 -16.48 6.41 -4.71
C ILE A 102 -15.35 7.38 -4.40
N TYR A 103 -15.04 7.55 -3.11
CA TYR A 103 -13.98 8.46 -2.67
C TYR A 103 -12.62 8.04 -3.23
N LEU A 104 -12.31 6.74 -3.20
CA LEU A 104 -11.06 6.21 -3.77
C LEU A 104 -10.93 6.52 -5.27
N ASN A 105 -11.98 6.30 -6.06
CA ASN A 105 -11.94 6.65 -7.48
C ASN A 105 -11.79 8.16 -7.70
N GLN A 106 -12.50 8.98 -6.92
CA GLN A 106 -12.37 10.44 -6.99
C GLN A 106 -10.94 10.89 -6.67
N TYR A 107 -10.36 10.38 -5.59
CA TYR A 107 -8.98 10.68 -5.18
C TYR A 107 -7.96 10.26 -6.27
N LEU A 108 -8.15 9.08 -6.85
CA LEU A 108 -7.28 8.56 -7.91
C LEU A 108 -7.36 9.37 -9.21
N HIS A 109 -8.44 10.11 -9.47
CA HIS A 109 -8.70 10.77 -10.76
C HIS A 109 -8.97 12.29 -10.66
N SER A 110 -8.71 12.91 -9.51
CA SER A 110 -9.08 14.31 -9.22
C SER A 110 -8.36 15.38 -10.04
N ASP A 111 -7.21 15.08 -10.64
CA ASP A 111 -6.26 16.08 -11.17
C ASP A 111 -5.86 15.85 -12.63
N ASN A 112 -6.68 15.12 -13.41
CA ASN A 112 -6.42 14.74 -14.82
C ASN A 112 -5.09 14.00 -15.05
N LYS A 113 -4.37 13.60 -13.99
CA LYS A 113 -3.16 12.78 -14.07
C LYS A 113 -3.53 11.31 -14.04
N THR A 114 -2.75 10.51 -14.77
CA THR A 114 -2.89 9.06 -14.72
C THR A 114 -2.30 8.53 -13.41
N PRO A 115 -3.09 7.87 -12.54
CA PRO A 115 -2.57 7.29 -11.31
C PRO A 115 -1.80 6.00 -11.60
N ILE A 116 -0.61 5.89 -11.02
CA ILE A 116 0.12 4.62 -10.86
C ILE A 116 0.09 4.29 -9.38
N VAL A 117 -0.57 3.19 -9.02
CA VAL A 117 -0.71 2.78 -7.62
C VAL A 117 0.49 1.91 -7.23
N VAL A 118 1.12 2.21 -6.10
CA VAL A 118 2.34 1.57 -5.62
C VAL A 118 2.10 0.93 -4.26
N PHE A 119 2.45 -0.35 -4.14
CA PHE A 119 2.29 -1.15 -2.93
C PHE A 119 3.64 -1.65 -2.40
N TRP A 120 3.68 -2.06 -1.13
CA TRP A 120 4.85 -2.66 -0.49
C TRP A 120 4.65 -4.15 -0.25
N ASN A 121 5.32 -4.99 -1.04
CA ASN A 121 5.30 -6.45 -0.88
C ASN A 121 3.93 -7.13 -1.06
N ASP A 122 2.96 -6.46 -1.68
CA ASP A 122 1.57 -6.91 -1.57
C ASP A 122 1.00 -7.63 -2.78
N THR A 123 0.81 -8.94 -2.62
CA THR A 123 -0.19 -9.69 -3.39
C THR A 123 -1.61 -9.41 -2.91
N THR A 124 -1.79 -9.04 -1.64
CA THR A 124 -3.13 -8.89 -1.04
C THR A 124 -3.74 -7.52 -1.34
N ASP A 125 -3.01 -6.43 -1.24
CA ASP A 125 -3.50 -5.09 -1.61
C ASP A 125 -3.90 -5.01 -3.08
N LYS A 126 -3.16 -5.69 -3.97
CA LYS A 126 -3.57 -5.89 -5.37
C LYS A 126 -4.97 -6.51 -5.47
N GLU A 127 -5.23 -7.55 -4.66
CA GLU A 127 -6.51 -8.25 -4.65
C GLU A 127 -7.63 -7.39 -4.05
N ILE A 128 -7.34 -6.61 -2.99
CA ILE A 128 -8.25 -5.61 -2.42
C ILE A 128 -8.69 -4.63 -3.52
N PHE A 129 -7.72 -4.05 -4.21
CA PHE A 129 -7.97 -3.04 -5.25
C PHE A 129 -8.73 -3.61 -6.45
N LYS A 130 -8.45 -4.86 -6.85
CA LYS A 130 -9.25 -5.58 -7.85
C LYS A 130 -10.70 -5.77 -7.39
N ARG A 131 -10.92 -6.21 -6.15
CA ARG A 131 -12.27 -6.43 -5.58
C ARG A 131 -13.06 -5.14 -5.40
N LEU A 132 -12.38 -4.03 -5.12
CA LEU A 132 -12.96 -2.68 -5.06
C LEU A 132 -13.39 -2.15 -6.44
N LYS A 133 -12.97 -2.81 -7.54
CA LYS A 133 -13.29 -2.43 -8.93
C LYS A 133 -12.91 -0.98 -9.25
N LEU A 134 -11.75 -0.55 -8.75
CA LEU A 134 -11.23 0.78 -9.01
C LEU A 134 -10.70 0.87 -10.46
N ASN A 135 -10.90 2.01 -11.12
CA ASN A 135 -10.41 2.23 -12.47
C ASN A 135 -8.91 2.56 -12.45
N ILE A 136 -8.06 1.53 -12.37
CA ILE A 136 -6.61 1.69 -12.27
C ILE A 136 -5.94 0.98 -13.43
N LYS A 137 -5.18 1.77 -14.22
CA LYS A 137 -4.47 1.26 -15.40
C LYS A 137 -3.12 0.65 -15.07
N LYS A 138 -2.49 1.04 -13.96
CA LYS A 138 -1.15 0.57 -13.56
C LYS A 138 -1.03 0.39 -12.06
N MET A 139 -0.50 -0.77 -11.68
CA MET A 139 -0.19 -1.13 -10.31
C MET A 139 1.24 -1.65 -10.24
N TRP A 140 2.04 -1.08 -9.34
CA TRP A 140 3.42 -1.48 -9.07
C TRP A 140 3.59 -1.99 -7.65
N SER A 141 4.53 -2.90 -7.46
CA SER A 141 4.86 -3.47 -6.14
C SER A 141 6.35 -3.40 -5.89
N ILE A 142 6.73 -2.84 -4.75
CA ILE A 142 8.10 -2.83 -4.26
C ILE A 142 8.34 -4.11 -3.46
N LYS A 143 9.47 -4.77 -3.69
CA LYS A 143 9.92 -5.92 -2.89
C LYS A 143 11.39 -5.78 -2.58
N CYS A 144 11.80 -6.27 -1.41
CA CYS A 144 13.21 -6.35 -1.04
C CYS A 144 13.56 -7.78 -0.65
N TYR A 145 14.45 -8.41 -1.42
CA TYR A 145 14.91 -9.76 -1.12
C TYR A 145 16.31 -10.05 -1.66
N SER A 146 16.98 -10.99 -1.02
CA SER A 146 18.24 -11.58 -1.49
C SER A 146 17.92 -12.68 -2.50
N ASP A 147 18.54 -12.59 -3.68
CA ASP A 147 18.35 -13.59 -4.74
C ASP A 147 19.01 -14.93 -4.39
N ASN A 148 20.15 -14.89 -3.70
CA ASN A 148 20.95 -16.06 -3.36
C ASN A 148 20.81 -16.49 -1.89
N ASN A 149 20.02 -15.75 -1.09
CA ASN A 149 19.93 -15.91 0.35
C ASN A 149 21.31 -15.80 1.06
N ASP A 150 22.13 -14.86 0.59
CA ASP A 150 23.51 -14.60 1.00
C ASP A 150 23.65 -13.35 1.89
N ASN A 151 22.53 -12.87 2.45
CA ASN A 151 22.41 -11.63 3.20
C ASN A 151 22.72 -10.34 2.41
N TYR A 152 22.94 -10.41 1.08
CA TYR A 152 22.94 -9.24 0.21
C TYR A 152 21.57 -9.07 -0.45
N PHE A 153 20.99 -7.89 -0.27
CA PHE A 153 19.62 -7.62 -0.66
C PHE A 153 19.53 -6.67 -1.84
N ASN A 154 18.55 -6.96 -2.70
CA ASN A 154 18.17 -6.12 -3.82
C ASN A 154 16.78 -5.54 -3.57
N ILE A 155 16.62 -4.24 -3.81
CA ILE A 155 15.31 -3.62 -3.93
C ILE A 155 14.81 -3.76 -5.36
N LYS A 156 13.56 -4.17 -5.51
CA LYS A 156 12.95 -4.46 -6.80
C LYS A 156 11.59 -3.81 -6.93
N LEU A 157 11.30 -3.32 -8.13
CA LEU A 157 10.00 -2.77 -8.51
C LEU A 157 9.41 -3.66 -9.60
N PHE A 158 8.17 -4.11 -9.40
CA PHE A 158 7.45 -4.95 -10.34
C PHE A 158 6.20 -4.24 -10.85
N ASP A 159 5.90 -4.38 -12.14
CA ASP A 159 4.56 -4.17 -12.66
C ASP A 159 3.72 -5.40 -12.33
N ILE A 160 2.66 -5.17 -11.57
CA ILE A 160 1.73 -6.19 -11.12
C ILE A 160 0.33 -5.95 -11.69
N THR A 161 0.17 -5.15 -12.74
CA THR A 161 -1.12 -4.89 -13.38
C THR A 161 -1.68 -6.16 -14.01
N GLY A 162 -0.83 -6.92 -14.70
CA GLY A 162 -1.20 -8.12 -15.44
C GLY A 162 -1.32 -9.40 -14.57
N VAL A 163 -1.40 -10.53 -15.28
CA VAL A 163 -1.38 -11.88 -14.68
C VAL A 163 0.02 -12.21 -14.16
N THR A 164 1.04 -11.96 -14.99
CA THR A 164 2.44 -12.16 -14.63
C THR A 164 3.05 -10.86 -14.12
N ASN A 165 3.80 -10.95 -13.02
CA ASN A 165 4.54 -9.81 -12.52
C ASN A 165 5.78 -9.57 -13.39
N LYS A 166 5.95 -8.36 -13.92
CA LYS A 166 7.11 -7.98 -14.74
C LYS A 166 8.08 -7.14 -13.91
N LEU A 167 9.35 -7.55 -13.85
CA LEU A 167 10.39 -6.76 -13.20
C LEU A 167 10.65 -5.47 -14.00
N LEU A 168 10.53 -4.32 -13.33
CA LEU A 168 10.80 -2.99 -13.91
C LEU A 168 12.15 -2.45 -13.47
N TYR A 169 12.54 -2.76 -12.23
CA TYR A 169 13.73 -2.24 -11.60
C TYR A 169 14.31 -3.23 -10.60
N SER A 170 15.64 -3.26 -10.51
CA SER A 170 16.38 -3.97 -9.47
C SER A 170 17.67 -3.21 -9.19
N SER A 171 17.99 -2.99 -7.92
CA SER A 171 19.25 -2.38 -7.48
C SER A 171 19.70 -2.98 -6.15
N LYS A 172 21.01 -3.11 -5.96
CA LYS A 172 21.61 -3.65 -4.73
C LYS A 172 21.57 -2.56 -3.66
N ILE A 173 21.01 -2.88 -2.49
CA ILE A 173 20.87 -1.91 -1.38
C ILE A 173 21.82 -2.17 -0.22
N GLY A 174 22.37 -3.38 -0.08
CA GLY A 174 23.40 -3.64 0.93
C GLY A 174 23.32 -5.02 1.57
N TYR A 175 24.10 -5.17 2.64
CA TYR A 175 24.16 -6.37 3.47
C TYR A 175 23.30 -6.18 4.73
N HIS A 176 22.53 -7.20 5.11
CA HIS A 176 21.82 -7.23 6.38
C HIS A 176 21.76 -8.66 6.90
N TYR A 177 22.32 -8.92 8.08
CA TYR A 177 22.32 -10.29 8.61
C TYR A 177 20.92 -10.70 9.09
N LYS A 178 20.32 -11.69 8.43
CA LYS A 178 18.99 -12.22 8.77
C LYS A 178 18.82 -13.66 8.35
N ASN A 179 18.11 -14.43 9.18
CA ASN A 179 17.61 -15.74 8.80
C ASN A 179 16.39 -15.60 7.89
N GLY A 180 16.63 -15.51 6.58
CA GLY A 180 15.60 -15.48 5.55
C GLY A 180 15.91 -14.50 4.42
N ARG A 181 15.25 -14.71 3.27
CA ARG A 181 15.56 -13.97 2.05
C ARG A 181 14.85 -12.63 1.88
N MET A 182 13.88 -12.27 2.72
CA MET A 182 13.08 -11.03 2.57
C MET A 182 13.34 -10.05 3.70
N LEU A 183 13.53 -8.77 3.35
CA LEU A 183 13.53 -7.70 4.33
C LEU A 183 12.12 -7.15 4.53
N ASN A 184 11.80 -6.82 5.78
CA ASN A 184 10.60 -6.05 6.09
C ASN A 184 10.80 -4.56 5.73
N LEU A 185 9.75 -3.77 5.95
CA LEU A 185 9.72 -2.35 5.60
C LEU A 185 10.83 -1.56 6.30
N ILE A 186 11.00 -1.77 7.61
CA ILE A 186 11.97 -1.06 8.45
C ILE A 186 13.40 -1.46 8.11
N GLU A 187 13.66 -2.76 7.97
CA GLU A 187 14.98 -3.29 7.57
C GLU A 187 15.40 -2.75 6.20
N THR A 188 14.47 -2.70 5.24
CA THR A 188 14.74 -2.15 3.91
C THR A 188 15.04 -0.66 3.99
N HIS A 189 14.23 0.09 4.73
CA HIS A 189 14.41 1.52 4.91
C HIS A 189 15.76 1.86 5.54
N GLY A 190 16.15 1.12 6.58
CA GLY A 190 17.43 1.31 7.27
C GLY A 190 18.67 1.08 6.39
N LEU A 191 18.57 0.33 5.29
CA LEU A 191 19.67 0.16 4.34
C LEU A 191 19.77 1.28 3.30
N ILE A 192 18.69 2.03 3.05
CA ILE A 192 18.64 3.02 1.96
C ILE A 192 18.57 4.47 2.45
N CYS A 193 18.24 4.68 3.72
CA CYS A 193 18.03 6.00 4.28
C CYS A 193 18.63 6.10 5.68
N GLU A 194 19.63 6.97 5.83
CA GLU A 194 20.26 7.30 7.11
C GLU A 194 19.47 8.36 7.89
N LYS A 195 18.48 9.01 7.26
CA LYS A 195 17.64 9.97 7.95
C LYS A 195 16.73 9.21 8.90
N ASN A 196 16.84 9.54 10.18
CA ASN A 196 15.72 9.38 11.09
C ASN A 196 14.61 10.27 10.56
N HIS A 197 13.67 9.66 9.83
CA HIS A 197 12.34 10.24 9.78
C HIS A 197 11.93 10.26 11.24
N ASN A 198 11.93 11.44 11.85
CA ASN A 198 11.36 11.67 13.16
C ASN A 198 9.88 11.34 13.05
N ILE A 199 9.57 10.05 13.02
CA ILE A 199 8.27 9.45 13.30
C ILE A 199 8.10 9.59 14.82
N ILE A 200 8.28 10.81 15.32
CA ILE A 200 8.00 11.20 16.68
C ILE A 200 6.48 11.14 16.74
N TYR A 201 5.96 9.98 17.14
CA TYR A 201 4.57 9.76 17.50
C TYR A 201 3.54 10.32 16.50
N ASN A 202 3.58 9.87 15.24
CA ASN A 202 2.28 9.70 14.59
C ASN A 202 1.61 8.57 15.37
N TYR A 203 0.54 8.86 16.11
CA TYR A 203 -0.27 7.89 16.87
C TYR A 203 -0.83 6.74 16.00
N ASP A 204 -0.60 6.78 14.69
CA ASP A 204 -1.13 5.87 13.70
C ASP A 204 0.00 5.13 12.97
N PRO A 205 0.26 3.86 13.29
CA PRO A 205 1.33 3.08 12.66
C PRO A 205 1.13 2.92 11.15
N ASN A 206 -0.12 2.97 10.66
CA ASN A 206 -0.41 2.88 9.22
C ASN A 206 0.13 4.11 8.45
N ILE A 207 0.04 5.29 9.06
CA ILE A 207 0.60 6.53 8.49
C ILE A 207 2.12 6.48 8.50
N ALA A 208 2.73 6.02 9.59
CA ALA A 208 4.17 5.85 9.67
C ALA A 208 4.70 4.91 8.58
N ASP A 209 4.09 3.73 8.44
CA ASP A 209 4.43 2.77 7.38
C ASP A 209 4.34 3.41 5.99
N ASN A 210 3.26 4.16 5.70
CA ASN A 210 3.08 4.80 4.40
C ASN A 210 4.17 5.86 4.09
N ILE A 211 4.64 6.61 5.10
CA ILE A 211 5.78 7.54 4.97
C ILE A 211 7.05 6.78 4.59
N ILE A 212 7.29 5.63 5.23
CA ILE A 212 8.47 4.80 4.97
C ILE A 212 8.42 4.20 3.56
N ILE A 213 7.26 3.67 3.14
CA ILE A 213 7.06 3.15 1.77
C ILE A 213 7.32 4.26 0.75
N LYS A 214 6.79 5.47 0.98
CA LYS A 214 7.04 6.64 0.12
C LYS A 214 8.52 7.00 0.05
N CYS A 215 9.24 6.97 1.17
CA CYS A 215 10.69 7.20 1.19
C CYS A 215 11.44 6.16 0.33
N ILE A 216 11.11 4.89 0.52
CA ILE A 216 11.68 3.78 -0.26
C ILE A 216 11.39 3.95 -1.76
N PHE A 217 10.15 4.27 -2.12
CA PHE A 217 9.80 4.50 -3.51
C PHE A 217 10.58 5.68 -4.12
N ASN A 218 10.70 6.79 -3.39
CA ASN A 218 11.43 7.96 -3.85
C ASN A 218 12.94 7.66 -4.03
N TYR A 219 13.52 6.79 -3.20
CA TYR A 219 14.87 6.26 -3.43
C TYR A 219 14.94 5.51 -4.78
N ILE A 220 14.02 4.57 -5.04
CA ILE A 220 13.98 3.81 -6.30
C ILE A 220 13.86 4.75 -7.51
N ILE A 221 12.97 5.73 -7.45
CA ILE A 221 12.75 6.67 -8.54
C ILE A 221 14.00 7.51 -8.82
N ARG A 222 14.69 7.97 -7.77
CA ARG A 222 15.95 8.72 -7.91
C ARG A 222 17.05 7.87 -8.51
N ASP A 223 17.23 6.64 -8.02
CA ASP A 223 18.24 5.69 -8.49
C ASP A 223 17.99 5.25 -9.95
N MET A 224 16.72 5.05 -10.32
CA MET A 224 16.32 4.70 -11.67
C MET A 224 16.62 5.79 -12.71
N GLY A 225 16.56 7.06 -12.29
CA GLY A 225 16.72 8.22 -13.16
C GLY A 225 15.50 8.50 -14.06
N PRO A 226 15.35 9.76 -14.53
CA PRO A 226 14.11 10.23 -15.16
C PRO A 226 13.83 9.61 -16.53
N ILE A 227 14.86 9.33 -17.33
CA ILE A 227 14.69 8.76 -18.68
C ILE A 227 14.08 7.36 -18.61
N LYS A 228 14.59 6.52 -17.71
CA LYS A 228 14.09 5.15 -17.53
C LYS A 228 12.68 5.18 -16.93
N LEU A 229 12.43 6.05 -15.96
CA LEU A 229 11.08 6.25 -15.40
C LEU A 229 10.06 6.63 -16.49
N HIS A 230 10.39 7.62 -17.34
CA HIS A 230 9.52 8.07 -18.43
C HIS A 230 9.11 6.92 -19.36
N LYS A 231 10.07 6.06 -19.73
CA LYS A 231 9.80 4.90 -20.57
C LYS A 231 8.81 3.95 -19.90
N LEU A 232 9.03 3.58 -18.64
CA LEU A 232 8.13 2.66 -17.90
C LEU A 232 6.72 3.24 -17.74
N CYS A 233 6.64 4.54 -17.54
CA CYS A 233 5.39 5.29 -17.44
C CYS A 233 4.58 5.30 -18.76
N ASN A 234 5.23 5.39 -19.92
CA ASN A 234 4.55 5.55 -21.22
C ASN A 234 4.31 4.27 -22.02
N ILE A 235 4.89 3.12 -21.65
CA ILE A 235 4.75 1.83 -22.38
C ILE A 235 3.31 1.25 -22.35
N SER A 236 2.27 2.03 -22.05
CA SER A 236 0.88 1.53 -21.95
C SER A 236 -0.17 2.52 -22.46
N SER A 237 0.25 3.49 -23.27
CA SER A 237 -0.65 4.46 -23.91
C SER A 237 -1.01 4.07 -25.36
N ASN A 238 -0.60 2.89 -25.81
CA ASN A 238 -0.99 2.29 -27.09
C ASN A 238 -1.79 1.02 -26.87
#